data_AF-W7K2W9-F1
#
_entry.id   AF-W7K2W9-F1
#
_cell.length_a   1.000
_cell.length_b   1.000
_cell.length_c   1.000
_cell.angle_alpha   90.00
_cell.angle_beta   90.00
_cell.angle_gamma   90.00
#
_symmetry.space_group_name_H-M   'P 1'
#
loop_
_entity.id
_entity.type
_entity.pdbx_description
1 polymer ?
#
loop_
_entity_poly.entity_id
_entity_poly.type
_entity_poly.pdbx_seq_one_letter_code
_entity_poly.pdbx_strand_id
1 'polypeptide(L)'
;MGGESNYLFKCNEEATLYSVPENEWRHYKKFVDYDTVQEILNISEKCLEKVIKDFGLCAQIQRKEKSIGLVPNKIPSLNIKNEQKNYMIKYEVLEEAVIRIKKEIIKN
;
A
#
# COMPACT_ATOMS: atom_id res chain seq x y z
N MET A 1 -12.02 6.45 2.31
CA MET A 1 -11.69 7.22 3.53
C MET A 1 -11.00 6.26 4.49
N GLY A 2 -9.66 6.22 4.45
CA GLY A 2 -8.84 5.40 5.35
C GLY A 2 -8.49 6.23 6.58
N GLY A 3 -9.19 5.97 7.69
CA GLY A 3 -9.10 6.74 8.94
C GLY A 3 -8.31 6.04 10.03
N GLU A 4 -7.36 5.18 9.69
CA GLU A 4 -6.40 4.69 10.69
C GLU A 4 -5.23 5.68 10.75
N SER A 5 -5.03 6.29 11.92
CA SER A 5 -3.90 7.19 12.12
C SER A 5 -2.60 6.38 12.05
N ASN A 6 -1.75 6.69 11.07
CA ASN A 6 -0.42 6.08 10.93
C ASN A 6 0.57 6.60 11.99
N TYR A 7 0.16 7.58 12.78
CA TYR A 7 0.94 8.21 13.83
C TYR A 7 0.10 8.33 15.10
N LEU A 8 0.69 7.93 16.21
CA LEU A 8 0.17 8.10 17.56
C LEU A 8 1.18 8.99 18.27
N PHE A 9 0.70 10.11 18.79
CA PHE A 9 1.51 11.02 19.57
C PHE A 9 1.05 10.98 21.02
N LYS A 10 2.00 11.10 21.95
CA LYS A 10 1.72 11.36 23.36
C LYS A 10 2.22 12.76 23.70
N CYS A 11 1.57 13.38 24.67
CA CYS A 11 2.01 14.64 25.24
C CYS A 11 2.86 14.33 26.48
N ASN A 12 4.01 14.99 26.63
CA ASN A 12 4.80 14.91 27.86
C ASN A 12 4.34 15.97 28.87
N GLU A 13 4.93 15.95 30.07
CA GLU A 13 4.62 16.92 31.15
C GLU A 13 4.94 18.37 30.77
N GLU A 14 5.85 18.57 29.82
CA GLU A 14 6.25 19.87 29.27
C GLU A 14 5.33 20.35 28.12
N ALA A 15 4.17 19.71 27.94
CA ALA A 15 3.21 20.00 26.88
C ALA A 15 3.74 19.85 25.43
N THR A 16 4.77 19.02 25.24
CA THR A 16 5.36 18.70 23.94
C THR A 16 4.87 17.35 23.41
N LEU A 17 4.55 17.28 22.12
CA LEU A 17 4.16 16.05 21.45
C LEU A 17 5.39 15.25 21.03
N TYR A 18 5.37 13.95 21.30
CA TYR A 18 6.36 13.00 20.79
C TYR A 18 5.68 11.80 20.14
N SER A 19 6.34 11.24 19.12
CA SER A 19 5.86 10.04 18.45
C SER A 19 5.97 8.86 19.42
N VAL A 20 4.87 8.14 19.59
CA VAL A 20 4.86 6.95 20.45
C VAL A 20 5.63 5.83 19.74
N PRO A 21 6.65 5.23 20.39
CA PRO A 21 7.38 4.10 19.84
C PRO A 21 6.49 2.89 19.51
N GLU A 22 6.81 2.15 18.45
CA GLU A 22 5.96 1.05 17.97
C GLU A 22 5.76 -0.08 19.01
N ASN A 23 6.76 -0.34 19.85
CA ASN A 23 6.66 -1.32 20.93
C ASN A 23 5.56 -0.99 21.95
N GLU A 24 5.19 0.29 22.08
CA GLU A 24 4.07 0.72 22.94
C GLU A 24 2.71 0.65 22.23
N TRP A 25 2.67 0.52 20.89
CA TRP A 25 1.43 0.38 20.11
C TRP A 25 0.88 -1.05 20.08
N ARG A 26 1.66 -2.01 20.57
CA ARG A 26 1.41 -3.46 20.46
C ARG A 26 0.08 -3.92 21.06
N HIS A 27 -0.59 -3.09 21.87
CA HIS A 27 -1.84 -3.47 22.51
C HIS A 27 -3.04 -3.54 21.55
N TYR A 28 -3.00 -2.83 20.42
CA TYR A 28 -4.15 -2.72 19.50
C TYR A 28 -4.04 -3.55 18.21
N LYS A 29 -2.83 -3.96 17.81
CA LYS A 29 -2.60 -4.72 16.57
C LYS A 29 -1.89 -6.03 16.89
N LYS A 30 -2.27 -7.11 16.20
CA LYS A 30 -1.52 -8.36 16.26
C LYS A 30 -0.08 -8.10 15.84
N PHE A 31 0.86 -8.57 16.64
CA PHE A 31 2.26 -8.55 16.27
C PHE A 31 2.47 -9.49 15.09
N VAL A 32 3.13 -8.98 14.06
CA VAL A 32 3.65 -9.75 12.93
C VAL A 32 5.14 -9.44 12.88
N ASP A 33 5.98 -10.46 12.85
CA ASP A 33 7.42 -10.27 12.79
C ASP A 33 7.84 -9.65 11.45
N TYR A 34 9.02 -9.05 11.45
CA TYR A 34 9.55 -8.33 10.30
C TYR A 34 9.71 -9.23 9.07
N ASP A 35 10.18 -10.46 9.25
CA ASP A 35 10.46 -11.38 8.15
C ASP A 35 9.16 -11.80 7.45
N THR A 36 8.11 -12.11 8.22
CA THR A 36 6.77 -12.38 7.71
C THR A 36 6.21 -11.18 6.94
N VAL A 37 6.40 -9.95 7.45
CA VAL A 37 5.98 -8.74 6.71
C VAL A 37 6.73 -8.63 5.39
N GLN A 38 8.05 -8.82 5.37
CA GLN A 38 8.83 -8.73 4.14
C GLN A 38 8.44 -9.81 3.13
N GLU A 39 8.17 -11.04 3.58
CA GLU A 39 7.71 -12.12 2.73
C GLU A 39 6.39 -11.78 2.04
N ILE A 40 5.38 -11.32 2.81
CA ILE A 40 4.09 -10.89 2.26
C ILE A 40 4.27 -9.75 1.26
N LEU A 41 5.12 -8.76 1.56
CA LEU A 41 5.37 -7.64 0.65
C LEU A 41 6.08 -8.09 -0.63
N ASN A 42 7.02 -9.05 -0.54
CA ASN A 42 7.73 -9.61 -1.71
C ASN A 42 6.79 -10.41 -2.63
N ILE A 43 5.90 -11.22 -2.05
CA ILE A 43 4.87 -11.95 -2.81
C ILE A 43 3.94 -10.95 -3.50
N SER A 44 3.51 -9.92 -2.75
CA SER A 44 2.62 -8.89 -3.25
C SER A 44 3.25 -8.10 -4.40
N GLU A 45 4.53 -7.74 -4.30
CA GLU A 45 5.27 -7.02 -5.34
C GLU A 45 5.29 -7.80 -6.66
N LYS A 46 5.75 -9.06 -6.62
CA LYS A 46 5.77 -9.94 -7.79
C LYS A 46 4.38 -10.11 -8.43
N CYS A 47 3.34 -10.14 -7.60
CA CYS A 47 1.97 -10.23 -8.10
C CYS A 47 1.52 -8.93 -8.77
N LEU A 48 1.83 -7.78 -8.18
CA LEU A 48 1.51 -6.47 -8.75
C LEU A 48 2.25 -6.22 -10.07
N GLU A 49 3.49 -6.69 -10.21
CA GLU A 49 4.24 -6.62 -11.47
C GLU A 49 3.50 -7.37 -12.59
N LYS A 50 2.99 -8.57 -12.29
CA LYS A 50 2.16 -9.35 -13.22
C LYS A 50 0.87 -8.62 -13.56
N VAL A 51 0.20 -8.01 -12.57
CA VAL A 51 -1.02 -7.22 -12.81
C VAL A 51 -0.74 -6.03 -13.74
N ILE A 52 0.36 -5.29 -13.53
CA ILE A 52 0.75 -4.20 -14.42
C ILE A 52 0.90 -4.70 -15.85
N LYS A 53 1.58 -5.84 -16.03
CA LYS A 53 1.83 -6.44 -17.35
C LYS A 53 0.54 -6.95 -18.00
N ASP A 54 -0.27 -7.73 -17.29
CA ASP A 54 -1.47 -8.38 -17.81
C ASP A 54 -2.55 -7.37 -18.23
N PHE A 55 -2.67 -6.27 -17.48
CA PHE A 55 -3.65 -5.22 -17.75
C PHE A 55 -3.07 -4.02 -18.53
N GLY A 56 -1.78 -4.06 -18.89
CA GLY A 56 -1.11 -2.97 -19.61
C GLY A 56 -1.19 -1.62 -18.88
N LEU A 57 -1.07 -1.62 -17.55
CA LEU A 57 -1.27 -0.43 -16.73
C LEU A 57 -0.11 0.56 -16.88
N CYS A 58 -0.43 1.86 -16.96
CA CYS A 58 0.55 2.93 -16.86
C CYS A 58 0.78 3.31 -15.38
N ALA A 59 1.26 2.34 -14.60
CA ALA A 59 1.48 2.47 -13.16
C ALA A 59 2.85 1.91 -12.75
N GLN A 60 3.29 2.31 -11.57
CA GLN A 60 4.46 1.79 -10.88
C GLN A 60 4.05 1.24 -9.51
N ILE A 61 4.90 0.40 -8.94
CA ILE A 61 4.74 -0.13 -7.60
C ILE A 61 5.40 0.83 -6.61
N GLN A 62 4.66 1.22 -5.58
CA GLN A 62 5.17 1.98 -4.45
C GLN A 62 5.24 1.07 -3.23
N ARG A 63 6.47 0.84 -2.74
CA ARG A 63 6.72 0.09 -1.51
C ARG A 63 6.98 1.05 -0.34
N LYS A 64 6.47 0.68 0.83
CA LYS A 64 6.77 1.28 2.14
C LYS A 64 7.07 0.14 3.12
N GLU A 65 7.43 0.49 4.34
CA GLU A 65 7.82 -0.46 5.39
C GLU A 65 6.81 -1.60 5.61
N LYS A 66 5.49 -1.29 5.59
CA LYS A 66 4.41 -2.26 5.88
C LYS A 66 3.28 -2.22 4.86
N SER A 67 3.50 -1.62 3.69
CA SER A 67 2.48 -1.51 2.66
C SER A 67 3.10 -1.46 1.28
N ILE A 68 2.39 -1.98 0.30
CA ILE A 68 2.75 -1.92 -1.11
C ILE A 68 1.49 -1.65 -1.93
N GLY A 69 1.62 -0.91 -3.03
CA GLY A 69 0.47 -0.59 -3.87
C GLY A 69 0.87 -0.05 -5.24
N LEU A 70 -0.14 0.20 -6.07
CA LEU A 70 0.04 0.76 -7.41
C LEU A 70 -0.19 2.27 -7.39
N VAL A 71 0.68 3.01 -8.06
CA VAL A 71 0.57 4.46 -8.25
C VAL A 71 0.69 4.77 -9.74
N PRO A 72 -0.17 5.64 -10.32
CA PRO A 72 -0.04 6.04 -11.71
C PRO A 72 1.32 6.68 -12.01
N ASN A 73 1.90 6.38 -13.17
CA ASN A 73 3.18 6.99 -13.58
C ASN A 73 3.05 8.48 -13.91
N LYS A 74 1.83 8.93 -14.21
CA LYS A 74 1.48 10.32 -14.44
C LYS A 74 0.24 10.67 -13.66
N ILE A 75 0.27 11.83 -13.02
CA ILE A 75 -0.92 12.44 -12.41
C ILE A 75 -1.72 13.09 -13.55
N PRO A 76 -3.03 12.83 -13.68
CA PRO A 76 -3.83 13.47 -14.71
C PRO A 76 -3.77 15.00 -14.55
N SER A 77 -3.30 15.69 -15.58
CA SER A 77 -3.47 17.14 -15.66
C SER A 77 -4.92 17.43 -15.99
N LEU A 78 -5.59 18.23 -15.16
CA LEU A 78 -6.98 18.65 -15.37
C LEU A 78 -7.19 19.38 -16.72
N ASN A 79 -6.11 19.86 -17.36
CA ASN A 79 -6.16 20.73 -18.53
C ASN A 79 -6.01 20.03 -19.89
N ILE A 80 -5.77 18.71 -19.94
CA ILE A 80 -5.50 18.01 -21.21
C ILE A 80 -6.65 17.08 -21.58
N LYS A 81 -7.53 17.55 -22.49
CA LYS A 81 -8.76 16.84 -22.89
C LYS A 81 -8.53 15.57 -23.73
N ASN A 82 -7.35 15.40 -24.33
CA ASN A 82 -7.06 14.36 -25.31
C ASN A 82 -6.05 13.29 -24.84
N GLU A 83 -5.68 13.27 -23.56
CA GLU A 83 -4.78 12.22 -23.05
C GLU A 83 -5.51 10.89 -22.85
N GLN A 84 -4.87 9.78 -23.24
CA GLN A 84 -5.36 8.44 -22.97
C GLN A 84 -5.46 8.22 -21.47
N LYS A 85 -6.67 8.01 -20.95
CA LYS A 85 -6.99 7.81 -19.51
C LYS A 85 -6.45 6.53 -18.87
N ASN A 86 -5.41 5.92 -19.42
CA ASN A 86 -4.75 4.72 -18.89
C ASN A 86 -3.95 4.97 -17.60
N TYR A 87 -3.91 6.21 -17.11
CA TYR A 87 -3.41 6.58 -15.78
C TYR A 87 -4.40 6.28 -14.65
N MET A 88 -5.70 6.14 -14.95
CA MET A 88 -6.70 5.88 -13.92
C MET A 88 -6.82 4.37 -13.70
N ILE A 89 -6.24 3.86 -12.61
CA ILE A 89 -6.36 2.45 -12.26
C ILE A 89 -7.81 2.20 -11.84
N LYS A 90 -8.52 1.41 -12.65
CA LYS A 90 -9.92 1.07 -12.40
C LYS A 90 -10.04 0.26 -11.11
N TYR A 91 -11.16 0.45 -10.41
CA TYR A 91 -11.41 -0.23 -9.14
C TYR A 91 -11.42 -1.75 -9.29
N GLU A 92 -11.98 -2.27 -10.38
CA GLU A 92 -12.03 -3.71 -10.68
C GLU A 92 -10.63 -4.32 -10.84
N VAL A 93 -9.68 -3.55 -11.38
CA VAL A 93 -8.29 -3.99 -11.50
C VAL A 93 -7.61 -4.05 -10.13
N LEU A 94 -7.91 -3.10 -9.24
CA LEU A 94 -7.41 -3.12 -7.86
C LEU A 94 -7.98 -4.31 -7.08
N GLU A 95 -9.28 -4.62 -7.23
CA GLU A 95 -9.89 -5.78 -6.61
C GLU A 95 -9.25 -7.08 -7.10
N GLU A 96 -9.07 -7.23 -8.41
CA GLU A 96 -8.43 -8.41 -8.99
C GLU A 96 -6.98 -8.56 -8.50
N ALA A 97 -6.23 -7.46 -8.38
CA ALA A 97 -4.89 -7.48 -7.80
C ALA A 97 -4.89 -8.03 -6.37
N VAL A 98 -5.80 -7.54 -5.52
CA VAL A 98 -5.94 -8.01 -4.13
C VAL A 98 -6.32 -9.49 -4.08
N ILE A 99 -7.23 -9.94 -4.95
CA ILE A 99 -7.64 -11.35 -5.03
C ILE A 99 -6.45 -12.25 -5.39
N ARG A 100 -5.64 -11.85 -6.38
CA ARG A 100 -4.45 -12.62 -6.80
C ARG A 100 -3.42 -12.70 -5.68
N ILE A 101 -3.15 -11.59 -4.99
CA ILE A 101 -2.22 -11.54 -3.85
C ILE A 101 -2.70 -12.49 -2.74
N LYS A 102 -3.98 -12.40 -2.35
CA LYS A 102 -4.55 -13.28 -1.32
C LYS A 102 -4.41 -14.76 -1.68
N LYS A 103 -4.68 -15.11 -2.94
CA LYS A 103 -4.53 -16.49 -3.44
C LYS A 103 -3.08 -16.96 -3.35
N GLU A 104 -2.12 -16.08 -3.63
CA GLU A 104 -0.70 -16.44 -3.61
C GLU A 104 -0.15 -16.56 -2.19
N ILE A 105 -0.60 -15.71 -1.27
CA ILE A 105 -0.25 -15.80 0.16
C ILE A 105 -0.77 -17.12 0.77
N ILE A 106 -1.98 -17.58 0.40
CA ILE A 106 -2.54 -18.82 0.95
C ILE A 106 -1.81 -20.08 0.43
N LYS A 107 -1.13 -20.00 -0.71
CA LYS A 107 -0.43 -21.14 -1.32
C LYS A 107 0.98 -21.37 -0.78
N ASN A 108 1.61 -20.33 -0.24
CA ASN A 108 2.93 -20.41 0.39
C ASN A 108 2.75 -20.71 1.88
#